data_AF-A0A4Y8SE94-F1
#
_entry.id   AF-A0A4Y8SE94-F1
#
_cell.length_a   1.000
_cell.length_b   1.000
_cell.length_c   1.000
_cell.angle_alpha   90.00
_cell.angle_beta   90.00
_cell.angle_gamma   90.00
#
_symmetry.space_group_name_H-M   'P 1'
#
loop_
_entity.id
_entity.type
_entity.pdbx_description
1 polymer ?
#
loop_
_entity_poly.entity_id
_entity_poly.type
_entity_poly.pdbx_seq_one_letter_code
_entity_poly.pdbx_strand_id
1 'polypeptide(L)'
;MLHYTQLIFIKPGCEEEFHAFEDKVLPLLQLHNGVLVYRIRPDAEAFVENSEPLPYEIHLVTFGSKADFEGYKTDPKRLAFMEMKDRAVEKIILIEGMVL
;
A
#
# COMPACT_ATOMS: atom_id res chain seq x y z
N MET A 1 -13.47 -5.92 11.69
CA MET A 1 -12.69 -5.88 10.44
C MET A 1 -12.04 -4.51 10.35
N LEU A 2 -10.71 -4.47 10.28
CA LEU A 2 -9.94 -3.22 10.22
C LEU A 2 -9.76 -2.81 8.76
N HIS A 3 -9.83 -1.52 8.48
CA HIS A 3 -9.63 -0.96 7.14
C HIS A 3 -8.39 -0.06 7.17
N TYR A 4 -7.47 -0.30 6.25
CA TYR A 4 -6.26 0.49 6.09
C TYR A 4 -6.23 1.08 4.69
N THR A 5 -6.27 2.41 4.61
CA THR A 5 -6.02 3.14 3.38
C THR A 5 -4.54 3.50 3.31
N GLN A 6 -3.87 3.16 2.22
CA GLN A 6 -2.49 3.57 1.95
C GLN A 6 -2.47 4.51 0.76
N LEU A 7 -1.97 5.73 0.95
CA LEU A 7 -1.63 6.66 -0.13
C LEU A 7 -0.14 6.51 -0.40
N ILE A 8 0.22 5.99 -1.58
CA ILE A 8 1.58 5.62 -1.92
C ILE A 8 2.14 6.63 -2.91
N PHE A 9 3.29 7.21 -2.56
CA PHE A 9 4.00 8.18 -3.37
C PHE A 9 5.32 7.53 -3.78
N ILE A 10 5.56 7.40 -5.08
CA ILE A 10 6.78 6.79 -5.62
C ILE A 10 7.75 7.87 -6.11
N LYS A 11 9.03 7.50 -6.20
CA LYS A 11 10.05 8.35 -6.82
C LYS A 11 9.86 8.35 -8.34
N PRO A 12 10.11 9.47 -9.03
CA PRO A 12 9.96 9.54 -10.49
C PRO A 12 10.76 8.45 -11.21
N GLY A 13 10.14 7.74 -12.15
CA GLY A 13 10.80 6.71 -12.97
C GLY A 13 10.99 5.36 -12.27
N CYS A 14 10.43 5.16 -11.07
CA CYS A 14 10.54 3.91 -10.32
C CYS A 14 9.27 3.03 -10.42
N GLU A 15 8.38 3.28 -11.38
CA GLU A 15 7.09 2.60 -11.53
C GLU A 15 7.27 1.08 -11.67
N GLU A 16 8.22 0.64 -12.50
CA GLU A 16 8.48 -0.80 -12.72
C GLU A 16 9.02 -1.50 -11.47
N GLU A 17 9.97 -0.87 -10.76
CA GLU A 17 10.53 -1.41 -9.51
C GLU A 17 9.44 -1.46 -8.41
N PHE A 18 8.57 -0.45 -8.35
CA PHE A 18 7.43 -0.41 -7.45
C PHE A 18 6.45 -1.56 -7.74
N HIS A 19 6.05 -1.74 -9.01
CA HIS A 19 5.18 -2.85 -9.39
C HIS A 19 5.81 -4.22 -9.09
N ALA A 20 7.11 -4.37 -9.37
CA ALA A 20 7.84 -5.61 -9.07
C ALA A 20 7.86 -5.91 -7.57
N PHE A 21 7.98 -4.88 -6.71
CA PHE A 21 7.85 -5.04 -5.26
C PHE A 21 6.43 -5.51 -4.88
N GLU A 22 5.39 -4.89 -5.45
CA GLU A 22 4.00 -5.23 -5.17
C GLU A 22 3.64 -6.66 -5.58
N ASP A 23 4.13 -7.13 -6.72
CA ASP A 23 3.95 -8.51 -7.20
C ASP A 23 4.52 -9.54 -6.21
N LYS A 24 5.49 -9.15 -5.36
CA LYS A 24 6.02 -10.01 -4.30
C LYS A 24 5.24 -9.92 -2.99
N VAL A 25 4.79 -8.73 -2.59
CA VAL A 25 4.23 -8.53 -1.26
C VAL A 25 2.71 -8.60 -1.19
N LEU A 26 1.99 -8.18 -2.25
CA LEU A 26 0.52 -8.22 -2.26
C LEU A 26 -0.04 -9.65 -2.12
N PRO A 27 0.55 -10.70 -2.74
CA PRO A 27 0.07 -12.07 -2.52
C PRO A 27 0.19 -12.53 -1.06
N LEU A 28 1.12 -11.96 -0.28
CA LEU A 28 1.30 -12.32 1.13
C LEU A 28 0.14 -11.84 1.99
N LEU A 29 -0.65 -10.85 1.57
CA LEU A 29 -1.83 -10.38 2.31
C LEU A 29 -2.77 -11.53 2.66
N GLN A 30 -3.03 -12.44 1.72
CA GLN A 30 -3.94 -13.57 1.92
C GLN A 30 -3.46 -14.53 3.03
N LEU A 31 -2.15 -14.65 3.24
CA LEU A 31 -1.57 -15.50 4.30
C LEU A 31 -1.86 -14.95 5.71
N HIS A 32 -2.21 -13.67 5.79
CA HIS A 32 -2.49 -12.96 7.04
C HIS A 32 -3.93 -12.44 7.06
N ASN A 33 -4.88 -13.15 6.46
CA ASN A 33 -6.31 -12.74 6.43
C ASN A 33 -6.54 -11.31 5.90
N GLY A 34 -5.61 -10.84 5.08
CA GLY A 34 -5.62 -9.53 4.44
C GLY A 34 -6.26 -9.62 3.06
N VAL A 35 -7.09 -8.63 2.72
CA VAL A 35 -7.74 -8.51 1.41
C VAL A 35 -7.43 -7.13 0.85
N LEU A 36 -6.79 -7.09 -0.31
CA LEU A 36 -6.69 -5.86 -1.10
C LEU A 36 -8.05 -5.60 -1.75
N VAL A 37 -8.81 -4.67 -1.19
CA VAL A 37 -10.17 -4.34 -1.63
C VAL A 37 -10.12 -3.42 -2.86
N TYR A 38 -9.30 -2.38 -2.80
CA TYR A 38 -9.13 -1.44 -3.90
C TYR A 38 -7.65 -1.20 -4.20
N ARG A 39 -7.35 -1.08 -5.49
CA ARG A 39 -6.09 -0.60 -6.04
C ARG A 39 -6.42 0.45 -7.09
N ILE A 40 -6.08 1.70 -6.81
CA ILE A 40 -6.51 2.85 -7.61
C ILE A 40 -5.28 3.66 -7.99
N ARG A 41 -5.11 3.93 -9.27
CA ARG A 41 -4.14 4.91 -9.80
C ARG A 41 -4.94 6.12 -10.29
N PRO A 42 -5.10 7.16 -9.46
CA PRO A 42 -5.93 8.31 -9.81
C PRO A 42 -5.32 9.09 -10.98
N ASP A 43 -6.17 9.62 -11.85
CA ASP A 43 -5.79 10.66 -12.80
C ASP A 43 -5.79 12.04 -12.12
N ALA A 44 -5.37 13.07 -12.86
CA ALA A 44 -5.33 14.44 -12.33
C ALA A 44 -6.72 15.01 -12.00
N GLU A 45 -7.80 14.49 -12.61
CA GLU A 45 -9.17 14.96 -12.40
C GLU A 45 -9.75 14.45 -11.08
N ALA A 46 -9.19 13.37 -10.52
CA ALA A 46 -9.57 12.83 -9.22
C ALA A 46 -9.20 13.75 -8.03
N PHE A 47 -8.38 14.78 -8.24
CA PHE A 47 -7.88 15.65 -7.20
C PHE A 47 -8.55 17.03 -7.22
N VAL A 48 -9.14 17.41 -6.09
CA VAL A 48 -9.82 18.71 -5.91
C VAL A 48 -8.81 19.83 -5.70
N GLU A 49 -7.76 19.56 -4.92
CA GLU A 49 -6.69 20.51 -4.62
C GLU A 49 -5.33 19.92 -5.02
N ASN A 50 -4.61 20.63 -5.89
CA ASN A 50 -3.35 20.18 -6.49
C ASN A 50 -2.12 20.88 -5.88
N SER A 51 -2.15 21.17 -4.57
CA SER A 51 -1.12 21.99 -3.90
C SER A 51 0.11 21.22 -3.41
N GLU A 52 0.20 19.90 -3.60
CA GLU A 52 1.26 19.03 -3.07
C GLU A 52 1.50 17.83 -4.01
N PRO A 53 2.59 17.04 -3.87
CA PRO A 53 2.75 15.80 -4.61
C PRO A 53 1.55 14.88 -4.33
N LEU A 54 0.99 14.33 -5.41
CA LEU A 54 -0.19 13.48 -5.42
C LEU A 54 0.21 12.00 -5.29
N PRO A 55 -0.60 11.14 -4.63
CA PRO A 55 -0.30 9.73 -4.55
C PRO A 55 -0.35 9.10 -5.95
N TYR A 56 0.64 8.26 -6.23
CA TYR A 56 0.69 7.45 -7.43
C TYR A 56 -0.36 6.32 -7.38
N GLU A 57 -0.48 5.68 -6.21
CA GLU A 57 -1.39 4.56 -6.02
C GLU A 57 -2.05 4.63 -4.64
N ILE A 58 -3.33 4.26 -4.60
CA ILE A 58 -4.15 4.20 -3.38
C ILE A 58 -4.62 2.77 -3.19
N HIS A 59 -4.32 2.23 -2.01
CA HIS A 59 -4.85 0.94 -1.57
C HIS A 59 -5.89 1.10 -0.49
N LEU A 60 -6.96 0.31 -0.58
CA LEU A 60 -7.77 -0.04 0.59
C LEU A 60 -7.55 -1.52 0.89
N VAL A 61 -7.04 -1.82 2.07
CA VAL A 61 -6.79 -3.19 2.52
C VAL A 61 -7.57 -3.45 3.79
N THR A 62 -8.20 -4.62 3.89
CA THR A 62 -8.89 -5.04 5.10
C THR A 62 -8.21 -6.21 5.76
N PHE A 63 -8.22 -6.25 7.10
CA PHE A 63 -7.75 -7.38 7.90
C PHE A 63 -8.82 -7.82 8.90
N GLY A 64 -8.81 -9.12 9.24
CA GLY A 64 -9.70 -9.69 10.26
C GLY A 64 -9.49 -9.04 11.63
N SER A 65 -8.23 -8.83 12.01
CA SER A 65 -7.79 -8.27 13.29
C SER A 65 -6.53 -7.42 13.16
N LYS A 66 -6.12 -6.76 14.26
CA LYS A 66 -4.86 -6.02 14.31
C LYS A 66 -3.64 -6.96 14.28
N ALA A 67 -3.77 -8.15 14.85
CA ALA A 67 -2.72 -9.16 14.84
C ALA A 67 -2.42 -9.65 13.42
N ASP A 68 -3.45 -9.79 12.59
CA ASP A 68 -3.32 -10.11 11.16
C ASP A 68 -2.53 -9.03 10.40
N PHE A 69 -2.86 -7.76 10.62
CA PHE A 69 -2.13 -6.63 10.01
C PHE A 69 -0.66 -6.59 10.46
N GLU A 70 -0.39 -6.73 11.76
CA GLU A 70 0.97 -6.75 12.29
C GLU A 70 1.76 -7.98 11.80
N GLY A 71 1.09 -9.13 11.69
CA GLY A 71 1.65 -10.35 11.09
C GLY A 71 2.09 -10.11 9.65
N TYR A 72 1.24 -9.50 8.83
CA TYR A 72 1.62 -9.11 7.46
C TYR A 72 2.79 -8.13 7.44
N LYS A 73 2.74 -7.08 8.27
CA LYS A 73 3.79 -6.05 8.34
C LYS A 73 5.16 -6.65 8.68
N THR A 74 5.18 -7.67 9.54
CA THR A 74 6.40 -8.31 10.05
C THR A 74 6.75 -9.65 9.37
N ASP A 75 6.01 -10.05 8.32
CA ASP A 75 6.28 -11.29 7.60
C ASP A 75 7.73 -11.30 7.05
N PRO A 76 8.55 -12.32 7.39
CA PRO A 76 9.93 -12.41 6.91
C PRO A 76 10.06 -12.36 5.38
N LYS A 77 9.09 -12.94 4.65
CA LYS A 77 9.05 -12.88 3.17
C LYS A 77 8.80 -11.46 2.70
N ARG A 78 7.95 -10.70 3.38
CA ARG A 78 7.72 -9.28 3.07
C ARG A 78 8.96 -8.44 3.37
N LEU A 79 9.58 -8.68 4.52
CA LEU A 79 10.77 -7.95 4.97
C LEU A 79 11.97 -8.14 4.01
N ALA A 80 12.08 -9.31 3.39
CA ALA A 80 13.11 -9.60 2.39
C ALA A 80 13.06 -8.70 1.14
N PHE A 81 11.92 -8.04 0.85
CA PHE A 81 11.76 -7.16 -0.31
C PHE A 81 11.73 -5.66 0.06
N MET A 82 11.96 -5.30 1.33
CA MET A 82 11.84 -3.92 1.79
C MET A 82 12.86 -2.97 1.15
N GLU A 83 14.04 -3.46 0.78
CA GLU A 83 15.02 -2.65 0.03
C GLU A 83 14.50 -2.23 -1.36
N MET A 84 13.65 -3.04 -2.01
CA MET A 84 12.99 -2.65 -3.27
C MET A 84 12.00 -1.51 -3.02
N LYS A 85 11.20 -1.64 -1.96
CA LYS A 85 10.28 -0.57 -1.52
C LYS A 85 11.03 0.72 -1.24
N ASP A 86 12.14 0.67 -0.50
CA ASP A 86 12.88 1.87 -0.10
C ASP A 86 13.56 2.56 -1.30
N ARG A 87 13.92 1.80 -2.34
CA ARG A 87 14.40 2.36 -3.60
C ARG A 87 13.28 3.08 -4.35
N ALA A 88 12.09 2.47 -4.47
CA ALA A 88 11.02 2.98 -5.33
C ALA A 88 10.05 3.97 -4.67
N VAL A 89 9.81 3.86 -3.36
CA VAL A 89 8.79 4.62 -2.63
C VAL A 89 9.41 5.84 -1.95
N GLU A 90 8.79 7.00 -2.14
CA GLU A 90 9.17 8.27 -1.49
C GLU A 90 8.53 8.36 -0.10
N LYS A 91 7.21 8.16 -0.02
CA LYS A 91 6.46 8.13 1.25
C LYS A 91 5.19 7.30 1.13
N ILE A 92 4.68 6.84 2.27
CA ILE A 92 3.36 6.22 2.38
C ILE A 92 2.61 6.90 3.53
N ILE A 93 1.37 7.32 3.28
CA ILE A 93 0.45 7.73 4.34
C ILE A 93 -0.47 6.55 4.62
N LEU A 94 -0.47 6.07 5.86
CA LEU A 94 -1.34 4.99 6.33
C LEU A 94 -2.45 5.57 7.19
N ILE A 95 -3.70 5.27 6.85
CA ILE A 95 -4.90 5.71 7.57
C ILE A 95 -5.65 4.47 8.03
N GLU A 96 -5.92 4.37 9.33
CA GLU A 96 -6.80 3.34 9.89
C GLU A 96 -8.24 3.87 9.93
N GLY A 97 -9.16 3.13 9.32
CA GLY A 97 -10.57 3.48 9.19
C GLY A 97 -11.50 2.48 9.88
N MET A 98 -12.68 2.97 10.26
CA MET A 98 -13.79 2.17 10.77
C MET A 98 -14.97 2.25 9.80
N VAL A 99 -15.75 1.17 9.71
CA VAL A 99 -17.04 1.17 9.01
C VAL A 99 -18.10 1.69 9.99
N LEU A 100 -18.94 2.61 9.52
CA LEU A 100 -20.05 3.20 10.28
C LEU A 100 -21.36 2.47 10.04
#